data_AF-A0A6G0YBA3-F1
#
_entry.id   AF-A0A6G0YBA3-F1
#
_cell.length_a   1.000
_cell.length_b   1.000
_cell.length_c   1.000
_cell.angle_alpha   90.00
_cell.angle_beta   90.00
_cell.angle_gamma   90.00
#
_symmetry.space_group_name_H-M   'P 1'
#
loop_
_entity.id
_entity.type
_entity.pdbx_description
1 polymer ?
#
loop_
_entity_poly.entity_id
_entity_poly.type
_entity_poly.pdbx_seq_one_letter_code
_entity_poly.pdbx_strand_id
1 'polypeptide(L)'
;MTVEILNTAIEKLYSVRFTTVAFVSDMGSKNRSLHIQLNITPEKPYFETPHIPDGKVFDIRRHGRMISRASLDALVEIQTGQLKVGWKLSKALLNVKARAILFAGDKNLLKGKNGENNYKVTSYFIELNNAWFDVHNSINMYGSHSGLHAYGINLTEQNRILNEMSSIFKGLRVKKHISMLPFQYGILLSNTSLKQLLPYLKDRFSEVHYVLGRRLNQDILENLFSYLRSMGNTSDNPAPLDFMRRLKKYILGKHSAAIFSNHQNTKKDTDVNNLSMDILNKKKNNEEEIVITQDIFVAILDGKELIYEEEPIDLSNTDIFSSVTSMAGLQYIIGFVAHHFKNKYPELGQ
;
A
#
# COMPACT_ATOMS: atom_id res chain seq x y z
N MET A 1 9.70 1.83 15.70
CA MET A 1 10.80 2.14 14.77
C MET A 1 11.78 3.05 15.50
N THR A 2 13.09 2.75 15.45
CA THR A 2 14.18 3.58 15.99
C THR A 2 15.07 4.04 14.85
N VAL A 3 15.90 5.07 15.07
CA VAL A 3 16.88 5.55 14.08
C VAL A 3 17.85 4.43 13.70
N GLU A 4 18.31 3.66 14.68
CA GLU A 4 19.22 2.53 14.48
C GLU A 4 18.62 1.46 13.54
N ILE A 5 17.42 0.96 13.85
CA ILE A 5 16.76 -0.05 13.02
C ILE A 5 16.52 0.47 11.59
N LEU A 6 16.14 1.76 11.45
CA LEU A 6 15.94 2.38 10.14
C LEU A 6 17.25 2.44 9.34
N ASN A 7 18.34 2.89 9.95
CA ASN A 7 19.65 2.97 9.30
C ASN A 7 20.17 1.57 8.92
N THR A 8 20.06 0.59 9.81
CA THR A 8 20.43 -0.81 9.49
C THR A 8 19.60 -1.36 8.33
N ALA A 9 18.31 -1.03 8.24
CA ALA A 9 17.47 -1.45 7.12
C ALA A 9 17.93 -0.80 5.80
N ILE A 10 18.21 0.52 5.82
CA ILE A 10 18.71 1.25 4.65
C ILE A 10 20.06 0.69 4.19
N GLU A 11 20.97 0.44 5.13
CA GLU A 11 22.29 -0.15 4.88
C GLU A 11 22.17 -1.53 4.22
N LYS A 12 21.33 -2.41 4.78
CA LYS A 12 21.10 -3.74 4.21
C LYS A 12 20.48 -3.70 2.82
N LEU A 13 19.60 -2.74 2.55
CA LEU A 13 19.04 -2.54 1.20
C LEU A 13 20.12 -2.03 0.24
N TYR A 14 20.95 -1.10 0.69
CA TYR A 14 22.02 -0.54 -0.11
C TYR A 14 23.10 -1.59 -0.47
N SER A 15 23.44 -2.48 0.48
CA SER A 15 24.42 -3.55 0.24
C SER A 15 23.97 -4.55 -0.83
N VAL A 16 22.65 -4.72 -1.03
CA VAL A 16 22.07 -5.50 -2.13
C VAL A 16 21.67 -4.63 -3.33
N ARG A 17 22.28 -3.44 -3.48
CA ARG A 17 22.14 -2.50 -4.61
C ARG A 17 20.76 -1.84 -4.74
N PHE A 18 19.92 -1.87 -3.71
CA PHE A 18 18.68 -1.08 -3.68
C PHE A 18 18.93 0.27 -2.99
N THR A 19 18.75 1.36 -3.73
CA THR A 19 18.89 2.72 -3.17
C THR A 19 17.57 3.18 -2.57
N THR A 20 17.56 3.42 -1.26
CA THR A 20 16.39 3.97 -0.56
C THR A 20 16.35 5.48 -0.73
N VAL A 21 15.33 6.00 -1.40
CA VAL A 21 15.17 7.44 -1.69
C VAL A 21 14.03 8.10 -0.90
N ALA A 22 13.12 7.29 -0.35
CA ALA A 22 12.02 7.77 0.47
C ALA A 22 11.61 6.70 1.48
N PHE A 23 11.02 7.15 2.59
CA PHE A 23 10.29 6.30 3.53
C PHE A 23 8.90 6.88 3.79
N VAL A 24 7.97 6.00 4.15
CA VAL A 24 6.57 6.36 4.44
C VAL A 24 6.27 5.90 5.85
N SER A 25 5.68 6.77 6.67
CA SER A 25 5.26 6.45 8.02
C SER A 25 3.86 6.97 8.34
N ASP A 26 3.22 6.36 9.35
CA ASP A 26 1.98 6.86 9.90
C ASP A 26 2.20 8.09 10.80
N MET A 27 1.12 8.67 11.30
CA MET A 27 1.17 9.84 12.19
C MET A 27 1.22 9.50 13.68
N GLY A 28 1.56 8.26 14.03
CA GLY A 28 1.65 7.78 15.41
C GLY A 28 2.69 8.53 16.23
N SER A 29 2.49 8.59 17.54
CA SER A 29 3.38 9.33 18.46
C SER A 29 4.85 8.90 18.33
N LYS A 30 5.12 7.59 18.24
CA LYS A 30 6.45 7.03 18.07
C LYS A 30 7.12 7.45 16.76
N ASN A 31 6.38 7.48 15.65
CA ASN A 31 6.91 7.92 14.36
C ASN A 31 7.19 9.43 14.39
N ARG A 32 6.34 10.25 15.01
CA ARG A 32 6.66 11.67 15.21
C ARG A 32 7.95 11.87 16.03
N SER A 33 8.17 11.08 17.07
CA SER A 33 9.43 11.11 17.83
C SER A 33 10.63 10.74 16.97
N LEU A 34 10.51 9.73 16.10
CA LEU A 34 11.55 9.37 15.14
C LEU A 34 11.87 10.55 14.20
N HIS A 35 10.87 11.29 13.72
CA HIS A 35 11.10 12.39 12.77
C HIS A 35 11.81 13.57 13.44
N ILE A 36 11.54 13.80 14.73
CA ILE A 36 12.29 14.78 15.54
C ILE A 36 13.75 14.35 15.64
N GLN A 37 14.02 13.07 15.93
CA GLN A 37 15.38 12.53 16.04
C GLN A 37 16.15 12.63 14.71
N LEU A 38 15.45 12.48 13.58
CA LEU A 38 16.01 12.63 12.23
C LEU A 38 16.08 14.08 11.74
N ASN A 39 15.65 15.05 12.56
CA ASN A 39 15.57 16.47 12.23
C ASN A 39 14.78 16.76 10.93
N ILE A 40 13.66 16.06 10.75
CA ILE A 40 12.76 16.21 9.61
C ILE A 40 11.75 17.31 9.90
N THR A 41 11.64 18.29 9.00
CA THR A 41 10.66 19.38 9.05
C THR A 41 9.98 19.63 7.69
N PRO A 42 8.86 20.37 7.61
CA PRO A 42 8.27 20.72 6.33
C PRO A 42 9.20 21.52 5.41
N GLU A 43 10.23 22.17 5.95
CA GLU A 43 11.28 22.88 5.23
C GLU A 43 12.43 21.95 4.82
N LYS A 44 12.77 20.99 5.68
CA LYS A 44 13.76 19.93 5.43
C LYS A 44 13.08 18.56 5.49
N PRO A 45 12.38 18.13 4.41
CA PRO A 45 11.55 16.92 4.43
C PRO A 45 12.35 15.62 4.23
N TYR A 46 13.65 15.65 4.50
CA TYR A 46 14.58 14.55 4.30
C TYR A 46 15.62 14.51 5.41
N PHE A 47 16.25 13.35 5.57
CA PHE A 47 17.47 13.20 6.34
C PHE A 47 18.58 12.62 5.46
N GLU A 48 19.82 12.82 5.90
CA GLU A 48 21.00 12.27 5.25
C GLU A 48 21.39 10.97 5.96
N THR A 49 21.81 9.98 5.17
CA THR A 49 22.24 8.69 5.68
C THR A 49 23.70 8.46 5.30
N PRO A 50 24.55 8.01 6.23
CA PRO A 50 25.98 7.78 5.94
C PRO A 50 26.19 6.65 4.94
N HIS A 51 25.19 5.79 4.73
CA HIS A 51 25.29 4.61 3.87
C HIS A 51 25.05 4.91 2.39
N ILE A 52 24.44 6.05 2.06
CA ILE A 52 24.20 6.48 0.69
C ILE A 52 24.97 7.79 0.52
N PRO A 53 26.09 7.81 -0.22
CA PRO A 53 26.84 9.05 -0.48
C PRO A 53 25.91 10.11 -1.07
N ASP A 54 25.89 11.30 -0.46
CA ASP A 54 24.99 12.42 -0.79
C ASP A 54 23.49 12.01 -0.87
N GLY A 55 23.14 10.97 -0.11
CA GLY A 55 21.84 10.34 -0.04
C GLY A 55 20.86 11.14 0.78
N LYS A 56 19.77 11.58 0.15
CA LYS A 56 18.63 12.18 0.83
C LYS A 56 17.49 11.19 0.82
N VAL A 57 16.99 10.86 2.01
CA VAL A 57 15.82 10.00 2.18
C VAL A 57 14.63 10.86 2.59
N PHE A 58 13.65 10.97 1.69
CA PHE A 58 12.48 11.83 1.85
C PHE A 58 11.36 11.17 2.66
N ASP A 59 10.67 11.93 3.52
CA ASP A 59 9.50 11.47 4.30
C ASP A 59 8.19 11.85 3.60
N ILE A 60 7.30 10.88 3.40
CA ILE A 60 5.97 11.13 2.82
C ILE A 60 4.90 10.55 3.75
N ARG A 61 3.91 11.37 4.14
CA ARG A 61 2.91 11.00 5.15
C ARG A 61 1.49 10.87 4.57
N ARG A 62 0.75 9.86 5.05
CA ARG A 62 -0.68 9.68 4.75
C ARG A 62 -1.56 10.44 5.76
N HIS A 63 -2.73 10.91 5.29
CA HIS A 63 -3.73 11.57 6.14
C HIS A 63 -5.07 10.85 6.15
N GLY A 64 -5.60 10.66 7.36
CA GLY A 64 -7.00 10.31 7.65
C GLY A 64 -7.88 11.57 7.74
N ARG A 65 -9.15 11.43 7.38
CA ARG A 65 -10.09 12.53 7.09
C ARG A 65 -10.64 13.20 8.35
N MET A 66 -10.87 14.51 8.26
CA MET A 66 -12.03 15.16 8.88
C MET A 66 -12.39 16.47 8.14
N ILE A 67 -13.59 16.47 7.54
CA ILE A 67 -14.21 17.61 6.85
C ILE A 67 -15.37 18.10 7.74
N SER A 68 -15.71 19.40 7.68
CA SER A 68 -16.81 19.94 8.47
C SER A 68 -18.15 19.30 8.06
N ARG A 69 -18.86 18.79 9.06
CA ARG A 69 -20.06 17.96 8.88
C ARG A 69 -21.31 18.77 8.46
N ALA A 70 -21.39 20.04 8.82
CA ALA A 70 -22.63 20.83 8.73
C ALA A 70 -23.13 21.06 7.29
N SER A 71 -22.29 21.55 6.38
CA SER A 71 -22.68 21.77 4.98
C SER A 71 -22.96 20.46 4.25
N LEU A 72 -22.37 19.36 4.72
CA LEU A 72 -22.50 18.03 4.16
C LEU A 72 -23.79 17.35 4.61
N ASP A 73 -24.14 17.49 5.87
CA ASP A 73 -25.43 17.04 6.43
C ASP A 73 -26.58 17.74 5.68
N ALA A 74 -26.49 19.06 5.46
CA ALA A 74 -27.50 19.82 4.71
C ALA A 74 -27.65 19.33 3.25
N LEU A 75 -26.55 18.98 2.58
CA LEU A 75 -26.61 18.44 1.22
C LEU A 75 -27.27 17.06 1.17
N VAL A 76 -27.01 16.19 2.15
CA VAL A 76 -27.63 14.86 2.25
C VAL A 76 -29.13 14.98 2.48
N GLU A 77 -29.58 15.95 3.27
CA GLU A 77 -31.00 16.20 3.55
C GLU A 77 -31.78 16.65 2.31
N ILE A 78 -31.16 17.41 1.40
CA ILE A 78 -31.82 17.94 0.18
C ILE A 78 -31.94 16.86 -0.92
N GLN A 79 -31.19 15.77 -0.84
CA GLN A 79 -31.21 14.70 -1.87
C GLN A 79 -32.30 13.66 -1.62
N THR A 80 -33.56 14.01 -1.93
CA THR A 80 -34.72 13.09 -1.94
C THR A 80 -34.96 12.51 -3.34
N GLY A 81 -35.34 11.23 -3.44
CA GLY A 81 -35.65 10.53 -4.72
C GLY A 81 -34.58 9.53 -5.24
N GLN A 82 -34.89 8.84 -6.36
CA GLN A 82 -34.03 7.82 -6.99
C GLN A 82 -32.90 8.40 -7.87
N LEU A 83 -33.04 9.62 -8.38
CA LEU A 83 -32.03 10.32 -9.18
C LEU A 83 -31.28 11.35 -8.33
N LYS A 84 -30.17 10.94 -7.72
CA LYS A 84 -29.34 11.80 -6.85
C LYS A 84 -28.04 12.22 -7.54
N VAL A 85 -27.78 13.53 -7.61
CA VAL A 85 -26.50 14.09 -8.14
C VAL A 85 -25.30 13.62 -7.30
N GLY A 86 -25.53 13.38 -6.01
CA GLY A 86 -24.59 12.73 -5.10
C GLY A 86 -25.04 11.33 -4.69
N TRP A 87 -25.47 10.46 -5.60
CA TRP A 87 -25.94 9.11 -5.27
C TRP A 87 -24.97 8.23 -4.47
N LYS A 88 -23.66 8.54 -4.47
CA LYS A 88 -22.65 7.90 -3.61
C LYS A 88 -22.66 8.44 -2.16
N LEU A 89 -23.47 9.44 -1.86
CA LEU A 89 -23.65 10.04 -0.55
C LEU A 89 -24.64 9.21 0.26
N SER A 90 -24.17 8.66 1.36
CA SER A 90 -25.01 8.19 2.46
C SER A 90 -24.64 8.94 3.73
N LYS A 91 -25.50 8.92 4.76
CA LYS A 91 -25.13 9.44 6.10
C LYS A 91 -23.84 8.78 6.64
N ALA A 92 -23.46 7.60 6.13
CA ALA A 92 -22.23 6.89 6.47
C ALA A 92 -21.02 7.23 5.57
N LEU A 93 -21.23 7.79 4.37
CA LEU A 93 -20.21 8.05 3.35
C LEU A 93 -20.31 9.50 2.88
N LEU A 94 -19.85 10.44 3.70
CA LEU A 94 -19.69 11.84 3.29
C LEU A 94 -18.49 11.99 2.35
N ASN A 95 -18.67 11.54 1.09
CA ASN A 95 -17.73 11.68 -0.01
C ASN A 95 -18.39 12.54 -1.10
N VAL A 96 -18.10 13.83 -1.10
CA VAL A 96 -18.95 14.84 -1.74
C VAL A 96 -18.38 15.28 -3.08
N LYS A 97 -19.25 15.37 -4.10
CA LYS A 97 -18.93 16.07 -5.34
C LYS A 97 -19.14 17.57 -5.11
N ALA A 98 -18.06 18.33 -5.10
CA ALA A 98 -18.08 19.78 -4.93
C ALA A 98 -19.12 20.51 -5.81
N ARG A 99 -19.23 20.12 -7.09
CA ARG A 99 -20.24 20.62 -8.03
C ARG A 99 -21.69 20.53 -7.52
N ALA A 100 -22.02 19.52 -6.72
CA ALA A 100 -23.36 19.38 -6.14
C ALA A 100 -23.63 20.42 -5.04
N ILE A 101 -22.61 20.73 -4.22
CA ILE A 101 -22.67 21.82 -3.22
C ILE A 101 -22.81 23.16 -3.94
N LEU A 102 -22.00 23.38 -4.97
CA LEU A 102 -22.05 24.62 -5.75
C LEU A 102 -23.44 24.83 -6.36
N PHE A 103 -23.97 23.82 -7.06
CA PHE A 103 -25.30 23.87 -7.65
C PHE A 103 -26.41 24.12 -6.61
N ALA A 104 -26.41 23.38 -5.50
CA ALA A 104 -27.42 23.54 -4.46
C ALA A 104 -27.36 24.93 -3.80
N GLY A 105 -26.15 25.48 -3.62
CA GLY A 105 -25.96 26.82 -3.11
C GLY A 105 -26.40 27.91 -4.09
N ASP A 106 -26.07 27.78 -5.39
CA ASP A 106 -26.50 28.71 -6.44
C ASP A 106 -28.03 28.72 -6.61
N LYS A 107 -28.70 27.61 -6.29
CA LYS A 107 -30.16 27.49 -6.26
C LYS A 107 -30.79 27.91 -4.93
N ASN A 108 -30.01 28.49 -4.01
CA ASN A 108 -30.46 28.90 -2.66
C ASN A 108 -31.10 27.77 -1.84
N LEU A 109 -30.74 26.51 -2.11
CA LEU A 109 -31.28 25.34 -1.41
C LEU A 109 -30.55 25.07 -0.10
N LEU A 110 -29.30 25.54 0.03
CA LEU A 110 -28.49 25.39 1.24
C LEU A 110 -28.81 26.53 2.21
N LYS A 111 -29.40 26.20 3.37
CA LYS A 111 -29.64 27.15 4.46
C LYS A 111 -28.47 27.09 5.45
N GLY A 112 -27.68 28.15 5.51
CA GLY A 112 -26.61 28.30 6.48
C GLY A 112 -27.15 28.55 7.90
N LYS A 113 -26.35 28.25 8.93
CA LYS A 113 -26.62 28.81 10.27
C LYS A 113 -26.43 30.33 10.19
N ASN A 114 -27.38 31.09 10.72
CA ASN A 114 -27.35 32.56 10.75
C ASN A 114 -27.34 33.26 9.38
N GLY A 115 -27.77 32.60 8.30
CA GLY A 115 -27.81 33.19 6.95
C GLY A 115 -26.47 33.18 6.20
N GLU A 116 -25.37 32.77 6.84
CA GLU A 116 -24.07 32.61 6.17
C GLU A 116 -24.00 31.26 5.44
N ASN A 117 -23.93 31.31 4.11
CA ASN A 117 -23.79 30.12 3.29
C ASN A 117 -22.41 30.07 2.61
N ASN A 118 -21.48 29.34 3.24
CA ASN A 118 -20.10 29.17 2.78
C ASN A 118 -19.95 28.08 1.70
N TYR A 119 -21.01 27.80 0.93
CA TYR A 119 -21.04 26.71 -0.05
C TYR A 119 -19.96 26.85 -1.13
N LYS A 120 -19.66 28.07 -1.59
CA LYS A 120 -18.60 28.31 -2.60
C LYS A 120 -17.23 27.92 -2.05
N VAL A 121 -16.90 28.40 -0.85
CA VAL A 121 -15.66 28.08 -0.15
C VAL A 121 -15.56 26.58 0.13
N THR A 122 -16.67 25.97 0.58
CA THR A 122 -16.73 24.53 0.86
C THR A 122 -16.54 23.70 -0.40
N SER A 123 -17.20 24.07 -1.50
CA SER A 123 -17.08 23.43 -2.81
C SER A 123 -15.63 23.49 -3.28
N TYR A 124 -15.04 24.69 -3.32
CA TYR A 124 -13.66 24.89 -3.73
C TYR A 124 -12.67 24.10 -2.88
N PHE A 125 -12.83 24.09 -1.54
CA PHE A 125 -11.98 23.30 -0.67
C PHE A 125 -12.07 21.80 -0.98
N ILE A 126 -13.26 21.28 -1.28
CA ILE A 126 -13.44 19.87 -1.66
C ILE A 126 -12.80 19.57 -3.01
N GLU A 127 -12.90 20.46 -4.01
CA GLU A 127 -12.23 20.28 -5.31
C GLU A 127 -10.72 20.26 -5.15
N LEU A 128 -10.17 21.18 -4.37
CA LEU A 128 -8.75 21.23 -4.08
C LEU A 128 -8.28 19.95 -3.36
N ASN A 129 -9.04 19.46 -2.38
CA ASN A 129 -8.72 18.19 -1.72
C ASN A 129 -8.74 17.02 -2.71
N ASN A 130 -9.75 16.95 -3.59
CA ASN A 130 -9.81 15.90 -4.61
C ASN A 130 -8.60 15.96 -5.54
N ALA A 131 -8.30 17.14 -6.09
CA ALA A 131 -7.15 17.34 -6.97
C ALA A 131 -5.81 17.01 -6.27
N TRP A 132 -5.67 17.40 -5.00
CA TRP A 132 -4.50 17.07 -4.19
C TRP A 132 -4.35 15.56 -3.96
N PHE A 133 -5.45 14.85 -3.68
CA PHE A 133 -5.46 13.40 -3.56
C PHE A 133 -5.10 12.73 -4.90
N ASP A 134 -5.60 13.24 -6.02
CA ASP A 134 -5.29 12.72 -7.36
C ASP A 134 -3.77 12.78 -7.64
N VAL A 135 -3.11 13.89 -7.26
CA VAL A 135 -1.64 14.04 -7.36
C VAL A 135 -0.91 12.98 -6.52
N HIS A 136 -1.28 12.85 -5.24
CA HIS A 136 -0.64 11.92 -4.30
C HIS A 136 -1.03 10.45 -4.51
N ASN A 137 -1.99 10.14 -5.37
CA ASN A 137 -2.48 8.78 -5.59
C ASN A 137 -2.47 8.34 -7.07
N SER A 138 -1.70 9.01 -7.91
CA SER A 138 -1.50 8.65 -9.31
C SER A 138 -0.92 7.23 -9.48
N ILE A 139 -1.56 6.42 -10.32
CA ILE A 139 -1.23 4.99 -10.51
C ILE A 139 -0.37 4.77 -11.76
N ASN A 140 -0.65 5.50 -12.84
CA ASN A 140 0.03 5.38 -14.12
C ASN A 140 0.63 6.74 -14.52
N MET A 141 1.57 6.73 -15.47
CA MET A 141 2.13 7.95 -16.07
C MET A 141 1.01 8.88 -16.59
N TYR A 142 0.10 8.33 -17.38
CA TYR A 142 -1.09 9.00 -17.88
C TYR A 142 -2.32 8.34 -17.27
N GLY A 143 -3.01 9.08 -16.41
CA GLY A 143 -4.32 8.69 -15.86
C GLY A 143 -5.46 8.93 -16.85
N SER A 144 -6.69 8.65 -16.42
CA SER A 144 -7.89 8.87 -17.24
C SER A 144 -8.21 10.34 -17.52
N HIS A 145 -7.60 11.25 -16.76
CA HIS A 145 -7.61 12.70 -17.03
C HIS A 145 -6.32 13.34 -16.49
N SER A 146 -6.07 14.59 -16.89
CA SER A 146 -4.83 15.33 -16.59
C SER A 146 -4.45 15.41 -15.11
N GLY A 147 -5.44 15.48 -14.22
CA GLY A 147 -5.25 15.47 -12.76
C GLY A 147 -4.73 14.15 -12.18
N LEU A 148 -4.97 13.02 -12.86
CA LEU A 148 -4.53 11.68 -12.43
C LEU A 148 -3.18 11.27 -13.05
N HIS A 149 -2.55 12.15 -13.82
CA HIS A 149 -1.20 11.89 -14.35
C HIS A 149 -0.18 11.83 -13.20
N ALA A 150 0.89 11.07 -13.42
CA ALA A 150 1.99 10.98 -12.47
C ALA A 150 2.61 12.36 -12.18
N TYR A 151 3.18 12.51 -10.98
CA TYR A 151 3.83 13.76 -10.58
C TYR A 151 5.07 13.99 -11.46
N GLY A 152 5.13 15.15 -12.12
CA GLY A 152 6.18 15.49 -13.09
C GLY A 152 5.69 15.61 -14.53
N ILE A 153 4.49 15.10 -14.86
CA ILE A 153 3.90 15.22 -16.20
C ILE A 153 3.28 16.61 -16.42
N ASN A 154 2.47 17.08 -15.46
CA ASN A 154 1.80 18.38 -15.51
C ASN A 154 2.30 19.25 -14.37
N LEU A 155 3.63 19.44 -14.29
CA LEU A 155 4.30 19.96 -13.10
C LEU A 155 3.79 21.34 -12.67
N THR A 156 3.46 22.23 -13.62
CA THR A 156 2.90 23.56 -13.33
C THR A 156 1.61 23.48 -12.52
N GLU A 157 0.64 22.69 -12.99
CA GLU A 157 -0.67 22.56 -12.33
C GLU A 157 -0.55 21.75 -11.04
N GLN A 158 0.23 20.67 -11.05
CA GLN A 158 0.48 19.85 -9.86
C GLN A 158 1.11 20.69 -8.75
N ASN A 159 2.13 21.52 -9.06
CA ASN A 159 2.73 22.42 -8.09
C ASN A 159 1.77 23.52 -7.63
N ARG A 160 0.89 24.03 -8.52
CA ARG A 160 -0.16 24.99 -8.14
C ARG A 160 -1.06 24.39 -7.06
N ILE A 161 -1.56 23.16 -7.27
CA ILE A 161 -2.40 22.42 -6.31
C ILE A 161 -1.65 22.20 -4.98
N LEU A 162 -0.40 21.73 -5.02
CA LEU A 162 0.40 21.48 -3.81
C LEU A 162 0.68 22.77 -3.02
N ASN A 163 0.96 23.88 -3.70
CA ASN A 163 1.23 25.17 -3.08
C ASN A 163 -0.05 25.76 -2.45
N GLU A 164 -1.18 25.68 -3.15
CA GLU A 164 -2.48 26.14 -2.69
C GLU A 164 -2.94 25.36 -1.46
N MET A 165 -2.80 24.03 -1.49
CA MET A 165 -3.06 23.17 -0.34
C MET A 165 -2.16 23.54 0.85
N SER A 166 -0.86 23.73 0.62
CA SER A 166 0.07 24.14 1.67
C SER A 166 -0.26 25.51 2.26
N SER A 167 -0.66 26.48 1.43
CA SER A 167 -1.07 27.81 1.89
C SER A 167 -2.27 27.75 2.83
N ILE A 168 -3.32 27.02 2.43
CA ILE A 168 -4.52 26.81 3.26
C ILE A 168 -4.13 26.16 4.58
N PHE A 169 -3.35 25.09 4.55
CA PHE A 169 -3.03 24.32 5.77
C PHE A 169 -2.07 25.03 6.74
N LYS A 170 -1.26 25.98 6.25
CA LYS A 170 -0.47 26.90 7.09
C LYS A 170 -1.37 27.91 7.83
N GLY A 171 -2.35 28.48 7.12
CA GLY A 171 -3.30 29.45 7.67
C GLY A 171 -4.43 28.83 8.50
N LEU A 172 -4.75 27.55 8.27
CA LEU A 172 -5.86 26.87 8.92
C LEU A 172 -5.63 26.72 10.43
N ARG A 173 -6.66 27.05 11.22
CA ARG A 173 -6.72 26.73 12.65
C ARG A 173 -7.93 25.84 12.91
N VAL A 174 -7.72 24.81 13.70
CA VAL A 174 -8.75 23.80 13.98
C VAL A 174 -9.38 24.08 15.34
N LYS A 175 -10.59 24.63 15.31
CA LYS A 175 -11.37 24.99 16.52
C LYS A 175 -10.53 25.86 17.48
N LYS A 176 -10.34 25.40 18.72
CA LYS A 176 -9.62 26.08 19.80
C LYS A 176 -8.11 25.79 19.80
N HIS A 177 -7.60 25.01 18.84
CA HIS A 177 -6.17 24.71 18.77
C HIS A 177 -5.41 25.90 18.18
N ILE A 178 -4.50 26.45 18.99
CA ILE A 178 -3.61 27.55 18.61
C ILE A 178 -2.45 27.00 17.77
N SER A 179 -1.96 25.81 18.13
CA SER A 179 -0.89 25.11 17.44
C SER A 179 -1.41 24.24 16.29
N MET A 180 -0.51 23.99 15.33
CA MET A 180 -0.77 23.13 14.20
C MET A 180 -0.97 21.68 14.64
N LEU A 181 -2.05 21.05 14.18
CA LEU A 181 -2.31 19.64 14.45
C LEU A 181 -1.40 18.74 13.58
N PRO A 182 -1.16 17.49 14.02
CA PRO A 182 -0.22 16.60 13.34
C PRO A 182 -0.53 16.40 11.85
N PHE A 183 -1.82 16.25 11.49
CA PHE A 183 -2.20 16.06 10.09
C PHE A 183 -1.87 17.27 9.22
N GLN A 184 -2.05 18.50 9.72
CA GLN A 184 -1.67 19.72 9.00
C GLN A 184 -0.15 19.70 8.73
N TYR A 185 0.65 19.37 9.74
CA TYR A 185 2.09 19.25 9.59
C TYR A 185 2.47 18.19 8.54
N GLY A 186 1.83 17.02 8.56
CA GLY A 186 2.15 15.99 7.59
C GLY A 186 1.69 16.32 6.16
N ILE A 187 0.66 17.15 5.96
CA ILE A 187 0.28 17.62 4.61
C ILE A 187 1.39 18.53 4.07
N LEU A 188 1.84 19.49 4.87
CA LEU A 188 2.94 20.38 4.50
C LEU A 188 4.21 19.59 4.18
N LEU A 189 4.56 18.64 5.04
CA LEU A 189 5.71 17.78 4.85
C LEU A 189 5.62 16.98 3.55
N SER A 190 4.49 16.30 3.30
CA SER A 190 4.32 15.47 2.10
C SER A 190 4.36 16.30 0.81
N ASN A 191 3.82 17.52 0.85
CA ASN A 191 3.86 18.43 -0.30
C ASN A 191 5.30 18.87 -0.59
N THR A 192 6.05 19.32 0.43
CA THR A 192 7.45 19.71 0.22
C THR A 192 8.30 18.51 -0.19
N SER A 193 8.08 17.36 0.43
CA SER A 193 8.78 16.11 0.15
C SER A 193 8.62 15.68 -1.31
N LEU A 194 7.38 15.59 -1.82
CA LEU A 194 7.14 15.25 -3.22
C LEU A 194 7.78 16.26 -4.19
N LYS A 195 7.70 17.57 -3.85
CA LYS A 195 8.30 18.64 -4.65
C LYS A 195 9.82 18.58 -4.74
N GLN A 196 10.49 18.19 -3.66
CA GLN A 196 11.95 18.07 -3.61
C GLN A 196 12.45 16.71 -4.10
N LEU A 197 11.65 15.65 -3.94
CA LEU A 197 11.99 14.30 -4.36
C LEU A 197 12.18 14.20 -5.88
N LEU A 198 11.27 14.73 -6.70
CA LEU A 198 11.40 14.60 -8.16
C LEU A 198 12.68 15.26 -8.72
N PRO A 199 13.02 16.52 -8.38
CA PRO A 199 14.30 17.11 -8.77
C PRO A 199 15.49 16.28 -8.29
N TYR A 200 15.47 15.81 -7.04
CA TYR A 200 16.52 14.96 -6.50
C TYR A 200 16.70 13.66 -7.29
N LEU A 201 15.59 12.99 -7.65
CA LEU A 201 15.63 11.78 -8.46
C LEU A 201 16.13 12.05 -9.87
N LYS A 202 15.77 13.18 -10.48
CA LYS A 202 16.25 13.56 -11.81
C LYS A 202 17.75 13.83 -11.85
N ASP A 203 18.26 14.49 -10.80
CA ASP A 203 19.67 14.81 -10.65
C ASP A 203 20.50 13.53 -10.46
N ARG A 204 20.02 12.60 -9.62
CA ARG A 204 20.72 11.35 -9.30
C ARG A 204 20.50 10.23 -10.31
N PHE A 205 19.36 10.22 -10.99
CA PHE A 205 18.92 9.18 -11.92
C PHE A 205 18.32 9.84 -13.17
N SER A 206 19.14 10.00 -14.21
CA SER A 206 18.77 10.72 -15.44
C SER A 206 17.53 10.14 -16.16
N GLU A 207 17.22 8.87 -15.96
CA GLU A 207 16.06 8.18 -16.56
C GLU A 207 14.73 8.46 -15.84
N VAL A 208 14.74 9.09 -14.66
CA VAL A 208 13.52 9.34 -13.88
C VAL A 208 12.80 10.58 -14.39
N HIS A 209 11.69 10.40 -15.10
CA HIS A 209 10.91 11.52 -15.63
C HIS A 209 9.76 11.96 -14.71
N TYR A 210 9.19 11.03 -13.96
CA TYR A 210 7.99 11.23 -13.13
C TYR A 210 8.01 10.34 -11.88
N VAL A 211 7.11 10.61 -10.94
CA VAL A 211 6.90 9.81 -9.72
C VAL A 211 5.43 9.40 -9.62
N LEU A 212 5.18 8.11 -9.37
CA LEU A 212 3.84 7.58 -9.10
C LEU A 212 3.47 7.83 -7.64
N GLY A 213 2.48 8.68 -7.39
CA GLY A 213 2.02 8.98 -6.02
C GLY A 213 1.53 7.73 -5.27
N ARG A 214 0.94 6.76 -6.00
CA ARG A 214 0.47 5.49 -5.40
C ARG A 214 1.56 4.69 -4.69
N ARG A 215 2.84 4.88 -5.04
CA ARG A 215 3.98 4.20 -4.42
C ARG A 215 4.53 4.92 -3.19
N LEU A 216 4.02 6.11 -2.89
CA LEU A 216 4.45 6.96 -1.78
C LEU A 216 3.39 6.98 -0.66
N ASN A 217 2.75 5.84 -0.42
CA ASN A 217 1.82 5.64 0.68
C ASN A 217 1.97 4.22 1.26
N GLN A 218 1.37 3.99 2.42
CA GLN A 218 1.46 2.73 3.14
C GLN A 218 0.35 1.72 2.76
N ASP A 219 -0.48 2.00 1.75
CA ASP A 219 -1.61 1.14 1.39
C ASP A 219 -1.13 -0.27 0.99
N ILE A 220 0.05 -0.39 0.38
CA ILE A 220 0.63 -1.69 0.03
C ILE A 220 0.92 -2.55 1.27
N LEU A 221 1.35 -1.91 2.38
CA LEU A 221 1.58 -2.58 3.64
C LEU A 221 0.25 -2.95 4.33
N GLU A 222 -0.76 -2.08 4.26
CA GLU A 222 -2.10 -2.37 4.75
C GLU A 222 -2.77 -3.53 3.99
N ASN A 223 -2.54 -3.61 2.68
CA ASN A 223 -2.98 -4.71 1.83
C ASN A 223 -2.27 -6.02 2.22
N LEU A 224 -0.96 -5.99 2.47
CA LEU A 224 -0.21 -7.14 2.97
C LEU A 224 -0.78 -7.62 4.31
N PHE A 225 -1.05 -6.72 5.25
CA PHE A 225 -1.67 -7.11 6.52
C PHE A 225 -3.04 -7.73 6.33
N SER A 226 -3.88 -7.18 5.45
CA SER A 226 -5.20 -7.74 5.16
C SER A 226 -5.09 -9.15 4.57
N TYR A 227 -4.12 -9.38 3.68
CA TYR A 227 -3.83 -10.69 3.11
C TYR A 227 -3.35 -11.69 4.17
N LEU A 228 -2.45 -11.28 5.07
CA LEU A 228 -1.98 -12.15 6.16
C LEU A 228 -3.09 -12.47 7.17
N ARG A 229 -4.05 -11.57 7.39
CA ARG A 229 -5.24 -11.87 8.21
C ARG A 229 -6.15 -12.89 7.53
N SER A 230 -6.43 -12.71 6.23
CA SER A 230 -7.33 -13.60 5.48
C SER A 230 -6.80 -15.03 5.34
N MET A 231 -5.47 -15.24 5.37
CA MET A 231 -4.89 -16.60 5.46
C MET A 231 -5.38 -17.43 6.65
N GLY A 232 -5.91 -16.77 7.69
CA GLY A 232 -6.43 -17.41 8.90
C GLY A 232 -7.91 -17.80 8.85
N ASN A 233 -8.60 -17.58 7.73
CA ASN A 233 -10.05 -17.70 7.60
C ASN A 233 -10.79 -16.91 8.69
N THR A 234 -11.25 -17.57 9.75
CA THR A 234 -11.97 -16.95 10.88
C THR A 234 -11.05 -16.33 11.94
N SER A 235 -9.74 -16.58 11.87
CA SER A 235 -8.72 -16.01 12.78
C SER A 235 -8.13 -14.72 12.20
N ASP A 236 -8.93 -13.65 12.25
CA ASP A 236 -8.59 -12.31 11.75
C ASP A 236 -7.54 -11.59 12.60
N ASN A 237 -7.38 -11.98 13.87
CA ASN A 237 -6.42 -11.41 14.81
C ASN A 237 -5.39 -12.47 15.23
N PRO A 238 -4.37 -12.77 14.40
CA PRO A 238 -3.38 -13.80 14.70
C PRO A 238 -2.52 -13.42 15.90
N ALA A 239 -2.17 -14.42 16.71
CA ALA A 239 -1.10 -14.29 17.70
C ALA A 239 0.26 -14.08 17.00
N PRO A 240 1.30 -13.56 17.70
CA PRO A 240 2.60 -13.27 17.07
C PRO A 240 3.23 -14.48 16.36
N LEU A 241 3.14 -15.67 16.95
CA LEU A 241 3.67 -16.90 16.35
C LEU A 241 2.92 -17.28 15.07
N ASP A 242 1.59 -17.11 15.05
CA ASP A 242 0.78 -17.38 13.87
C ASP A 242 1.05 -16.35 12.77
N PHE A 243 1.23 -15.08 13.13
CA PHE A 243 1.66 -14.05 12.20
C PHE A 243 3.01 -14.40 11.56
N MET A 244 4.00 -14.81 12.36
CA MET A 244 5.31 -15.25 11.86
C MET A 244 5.18 -16.45 10.91
N ARG A 245 4.35 -17.44 11.25
CA ARG A 245 4.09 -18.61 10.39
C ARG A 245 3.43 -18.22 9.07
N ARG A 246 2.43 -17.32 9.10
CA ARG A 246 1.75 -16.81 7.91
C ARG A 246 2.69 -15.99 7.04
N LEU A 247 3.52 -15.13 7.63
CA LEU A 247 4.54 -14.36 6.93
C LEU A 247 5.60 -15.28 6.29
N LYS A 248 6.05 -16.32 7.01
CA LYS A 248 6.97 -17.34 6.46
C LYS A 248 6.34 -18.05 5.27
N LYS A 249 5.07 -18.47 5.37
CA LYS A 249 4.31 -19.05 4.24
C LYS A 249 4.16 -18.07 3.08
N TYR A 250 3.97 -16.79 3.34
CA TYR A 250 3.90 -15.75 2.30
C TYR A 250 5.22 -15.63 1.53
N ILE A 251 6.35 -15.59 2.25
CA ILE A 251 7.70 -15.47 1.66
C ILE A 251 8.07 -16.74 0.87
N LEU A 252 7.76 -17.93 1.41
CA LEU A 252 8.15 -19.22 0.81
C LEU A 252 7.15 -19.78 -0.21
N GLY A 253 5.92 -19.27 -0.25
CA GLY A 253 4.83 -19.85 -1.03
C GLY A 253 4.72 -19.35 -2.48
N LYS A 254 3.89 -20.05 -3.26
CA LYS A 254 3.48 -19.77 -4.66
C LYS A 254 2.84 -18.37 -4.89
N HIS A 255 2.62 -17.61 -3.83
CA HIS A 255 1.93 -16.31 -3.82
C HIS A 255 2.87 -15.10 -3.75
N SER A 256 4.19 -15.31 -3.65
CA SER A 256 5.16 -14.21 -3.81
C SER A 256 4.94 -13.49 -5.14
N ALA A 257 4.70 -14.25 -6.22
CA ALA A 257 4.37 -13.74 -7.55
C ALA A 257 3.02 -13.00 -7.64
N ALA A 258 2.04 -13.31 -6.78
CA ALA A 258 0.68 -12.79 -6.88
C ALA A 258 0.52 -11.34 -6.38
N ILE A 259 1.48 -10.82 -5.62
CA ILE A 259 1.45 -9.45 -5.08
C ILE A 259 2.44 -8.51 -5.80
N PHE A 260 3.24 -8.99 -6.77
CA PHE A 260 4.06 -8.11 -7.60
C PHE A 260 3.20 -7.35 -8.62
N SER A 261 2.83 -6.14 -8.19
CA SER A 261 2.06 -5.07 -8.85
C SER A 261 1.70 -5.27 -10.32
N ASN A 262 0.40 -5.42 -10.60
CA ASN A 262 -0.20 -4.75 -11.77
C ASN A 262 0.12 -3.25 -11.63
N HIS A 263 0.55 -2.58 -12.72
CA HIS A 263 1.02 -1.17 -12.76
C HIS A 263 2.48 -0.96 -12.27
N GLN A 264 3.42 -1.55 -12.99
CA GLN A 264 4.87 -1.37 -12.78
C GLN A 264 5.34 -0.01 -13.32
N ASN A 265 6.33 0.59 -12.64
CA ASN A 265 7.01 1.83 -13.07
C ASN A 265 8.22 1.55 -13.97
N THR A 266 8.53 0.28 -14.22
CA THR A 266 9.60 -0.19 -15.10
C THR A 266 8.99 -0.99 -16.24
N LYS A 267 9.70 -1.08 -17.38
CA LYS A 267 9.38 -2.09 -18.39
C LYS A 267 9.47 -3.48 -17.75
N LYS A 268 8.69 -4.43 -18.25
CA LYS A 268 8.80 -5.83 -17.82
C LYS A 268 10.23 -6.28 -18.05
N ASP A 269 10.87 -6.74 -16.99
CA ASP A 269 12.14 -7.43 -17.08
C ASP A 269 11.92 -8.76 -17.82
N THR A 270 12.83 -9.12 -18.71
CA THR A 270 12.85 -10.45 -19.35
C THR A 270 13.41 -11.51 -18.41
N ASP A 271 14.03 -11.11 -17.31
CA ASP A 271 14.61 -12.03 -16.36
C ASP A 271 13.55 -12.74 -15.53
N VAL A 272 13.70 -14.07 -15.53
CA VAL A 272 12.90 -15.03 -14.80
C VAL A 272 12.91 -14.63 -13.33
N ASN A 273 11.75 -14.24 -12.81
CA ASN A 273 11.52 -13.83 -11.43
C ASN A 273 12.40 -14.68 -10.47
N ASN A 274 13.29 -14.05 -9.71
CA ASN A 274 14.25 -14.73 -8.82
C ASN A 274 13.58 -15.53 -7.68
N LEU A 275 12.26 -15.38 -7.51
CA LEU A 275 11.40 -16.13 -6.59
C LEU A 275 10.47 -17.12 -7.31
N SER A 276 10.60 -17.25 -8.64
CA SER A 276 9.85 -18.25 -9.39
C SER A 276 10.32 -19.65 -9.02
N MET A 277 9.36 -20.57 -9.12
CA MET A 277 9.52 -22.02 -8.94
C MET A 277 10.64 -22.65 -9.78
N ASP A 278 11.31 -21.91 -10.67
CA ASP A 278 12.36 -22.44 -11.52
C ASP A 278 13.66 -22.75 -10.75
N ILE A 279 13.88 -22.12 -9.59
CA ILE A 279 14.94 -22.55 -8.66
C ILE A 279 14.58 -23.86 -7.96
N LEU A 280 13.29 -24.09 -7.69
CA LEU A 280 12.79 -25.36 -7.13
C LEU A 280 12.73 -26.48 -8.19
N ASN A 281 12.51 -26.14 -9.45
CA ASN A 281 12.47 -27.09 -10.56
C ASN A 281 13.86 -27.42 -11.11
N LYS A 282 14.85 -26.52 -11.02
CA LYS A 282 16.24 -26.84 -11.40
C LYS A 282 16.90 -27.86 -10.48
N LYS A 283 16.41 -28.03 -9.25
CA LYS A 283 16.82 -29.12 -8.35
C LYS A 283 16.20 -30.48 -8.69
N LYS A 284 15.25 -30.58 -9.63
CA LYS A 284 14.72 -31.87 -10.08
C LYS A 284 15.60 -32.62 -11.08
N ASN A 285 16.64 -31.98 -11.63
CA ASN A 285 17.47 -32.59 -12.67
C ASN A 285 18.85 -33.05 -12.20
N ASN A 286 19.25 -32.73 -10.97
CA ASN A 286 20.43 -33.30 -10.33
C ASN A 286 19.98 -33.84 -8.97
N GLU A 287 19.72 -35.15 -8.93
CA GLU A 287 19.45 -35.88 -7.70
C GLU A 287 20.73 -35.96 -6.86
N GLU A 288 20.85 -35.04 -5.90
CA GLU A 288 21.43 -35.34 -4.59
C GLU A 288 20.42 -34.84 -3.56
N GLU A 289 19.71 -35.78 -2.94
CA GLU A 289 18.70 -35.47 -1.95
C GLU A 289 19.39 -35.02 -0.66
N ILE A 290 19.58 -33.72 -0.47
CA ILE A 290 19.99 -33.18 0.83
C ILE A 290 18.80 -33.31 1.78
N VAL A 291 18.78 -34.39 2.56
CA VAL A 291 17.89 -34.53 3.71
C VAL A 291 18.35 -33.52 4.76
N ILE A 292 17.73 -32.34 4.80
CA ILE A 292 17.98 -31.35 5.86
C ILE A 292 17.19 -31.79 7.09
N THR A 293 17.80 -32.61 7.94
CA THR A 293 17.30 -32.84 9.29
C THR A 293 17.45 -31.56 10.12
N GLN A 294 16.69 -31.47 11.21
CA GLN A 294 16.68 -30.30 12.11
C GLN A 294 18.08 -29.95 12.66
N ASP A 295 18.99 -30.93 12.69
CA ASP A 295 20.37 -30.81 13.16
C ASP A 295 21.30 -30.13 12.13
N ILE A 296 21.05 -30.28 10.83
CA ILE A 296 21.84 -29.64 9.76
C ILE A 296 21.61 -28.13 9.72
N PHE A 297 20.39 -27.68 10.06
CA PHE A 297 20.06 -26.26 10.10
C PHE A 297 20.71 -25.54 11.30
N VAL A 298 20.94 -26.27 12.41
CA VAL A 298 21.70 -25.77 13.56
C VAL A 298 23.19 -25.66 13.21
N ALA A 299 23.76 -26.66 12.52
CA ALA A 299 25.16 -26.63 12.11
C ALA A 299 25.50 -25.50 11.10
N ILE A 300 24.56 -25.14 10.21
CA ILE A 300 24.73 -24.03 9.26
C ILE A 300 24.62 -22.66 9.96
N LEU A 301 23.76 -22.55 10.98
CA LEU A 301 23.69 -21.34 11.81
C LEU A 301 24.90 -21.19 12.74
N ASP A 302 25.56 -22.30 13.10
CA ASP A 302 26.73 -22.33 14.00
C ASP A 302 28.11 -22.50 13.30
N GLY A 303 28.14 -22.63 11.97
CA GLY A 303 29.36 -22.52 11.15
C GLY A 303 30.37 -23.68 11.23
N LYS A 304 29.95 -24.95 11.27
CA LYS A 304 30.87 -26.12 11.21
C LYS A 304 30.72 -26.96 9.93
N GLU A 305 31.85 -27.43 9.39
CA GLU A 305 31.95 -28.31 8.21
C GLU A 305 31.58 -29.77 8.53
N LEU A 306 30.94 -30.47 7.56
CA LEU A 306 30.54 -31.88 7.64
C LEU A 306 31.02 -32.68 6.41
N ILE A 307 31.58 -33.86 6.66
CA ILE A 307 32.04 -34.88 5.69
C ILE A 307 30.95 -35.96 5.55
N TYR A 308 30.70 -36.47 4.34
CA TYR A 308 29.68 -37.49 4.03
C TYR A 308 30.31 -38.82 3.56
N GLU A 309 29.68 -39.95 3.94
CA GLU A 309 29.83 -41.28 3.32
C GLU A 309 28.44 -41.76 2.83
N GLU A 310 28.38 -42.38 1.64
CA GLU A 310 27.16 -42.75 0.91
C GLU A 310 26.82 -44.25 1.03
N GLU A 311 25.52 -44.59 1.08
CA GLU A 311 24.97 -45.88 0.66
C GLU A 311 23.72 -45.68 -0.24
N PRO A 312 23.48 -46.55 -1.25
CA PRO A 312 22.46 -46.31 -2.29
C PRO A 312 21.11 -47.02 -2.01
N ILE A 313 19.98 -46.39 -2.39
CA ILE A 313 18.63 -46.99 -2.36
C ILE A 313 17.89 -46.79 -3.70
N ASP A 314 17.15 -47.84 -4.08
CA ASP A 314 16.52 -48.16 -5.36
C ASP A 314 15.32 -47.25 -5.79
N LEU A 315 15.29 -46.91 -7.09
CA LEU A 315 14.39 -45.95 -7.76
C LEU A 315 13.29 -46.70 -8.55
N SER A 316 12.06 -46.83 -8.01
CA SER A 316 10.96 -47.45 -8.78
C SER A 316 9.52 -46.98 -8.55
N ASN A 317 9.24 -45.77 -8.00
CA ASN A 317 7.84 -45.35 -7.80
C ASN A 317 7.54 -43.84 -7.97
N THR A 318 7.76 -43.29 -9.17
CA THR A 318 7.49 -41.87 -9.48
C THR A 318 6.09 -41.58 -10.05
N ASP A 319 5.25 -42.58 -10.33
CA ASP A 319 3.93 -42.37 -10.97
C ASP A 319 2.71 -42.32 -10.01
N ILE A 320 2.91 -42.50 -8.70
CA ILE A 320 1.78 -42.65 -7.75
C ILE A 320 1.21 -41.28 -7.28
N PHE A 321 1.99 -40.20 -7.27
CA PHE A 321 1.58 -38.95 -6.60
C PHE A 321 0.64 -38.04 -7.42
N SER A 322 0.69 -38.10 -8.76
CA SER A 322 -0.18 -37.27 -9.62
C SER A 322 -1.61 -37.81 -9.68
N SER A 323 -1.78 -39.15 -9.66
CA SER A 323 -3.09 -39.81 -9.75
C SER A 323 -3.92 -39.61 -8.47
N VAL A 324 -3.29 -39.70 -7.29
CA VAL A 324 -3.95 -39.57 -5.98
C VAL A 324 -4.54 -38.16 -5.77
N THR A 325 -3.85 -37.12 -6.24
CA THR A 325 -4.31 -35.73 -6.09
C THR A 325 -5.51 -35.43 -6.98
N SER A 326 -5.57 -36.03 -8.18
CA SER A 326 -6.72 -35.89 -9.09
C SER A 326 -7.96 -36.63 -8.58
N MET A 327 -7.77 -37.83 -8.01
CA MET A 327 -8.84 -38.66 -7.43
C MET A 327 -9.46 -38.02 -6.18
N ALA A 328 -8.64 -37.47 -5.28
CA ALA A 328 -9.14 -36.78 -4.09
C ALA A 328 -9.95 -35.52 -4.42
N GLY A 329 -9.53 -34.76 -5.45
CA GLY A 329 -10.28 -33.62 -5.96
C GLY A 329 -11.63 -34.02 -6.58
N LEU A 330 -11.66 -35.12 -7.34
CA LEU A 330 -12.90 -35.63 -7.93
C LEU A 330 -13.88 -36.12 -6.85
N GLN A 331 -13.39 -36.85 -5.85
CA GLN A 331 -14.20 -37.34 -4.73
C GLN A 331 -14.83 -36.20 -3.92
N TYR A 332 -14.10 -35.09 -3.73
CA TYR A 332 -14.64 -33.91 -3.07
C TYR A 332 -15.77 -33.25 -3.86
N ILE A 333 -15.61 -33.11 -5.18
CA ILE A 333 -16.64 -32.54 -6.07
C ILE A 333 -17.87 -33.46 -6.12
N ILE A 334 -17.68 -34.77 -6.24
CA ILE A 334 -18.77 -35.75 -6.23
C ILE A 334 -19.52 -35.72 -4.90
N GLY A 335 -18.80 -35.68 -3.77
CA GLY A 335 -19.41 -35.58 -2.44
C GLY A 335 -20.22 -34.29 -2.25
N PHE A 336 -19.73 -33.16 -2.77
CA PHE A 336 -20.46 -31.89 -2.75
C PHE A 336 -21.76 -31.95 -3.57
N VAL A 337 -21.71 -32.52 -4.78
CA VAL A 337 -22.88 -32.68 -5.65
C VAL A 337 -23.89 -33.63 -5.03
N ALA A 338 -23.45 -34.77 -4.51
CA ALA A 338 -24.29 -35.74 -3.81
C ALA A 338 -24.99 -35.11 -2.60
N HIS A 339 -24.26 -34.34 -1.78
CA HIS A 339 -24.83 -33.65 -0.62
C HIS A 339 -25.86 -32.58 -1.02
N HIS A 340 -25.58 -31.80 -2.06
CA HIS A 340 -26.44 -30.70 -2.50
C HIS A 340 -27.75 -31.19 -3.11
N PHE A 341 -27.74 -32.35 -3.79
CA PHE A 341 -28.92 -32.92 -4.44
C PHE A 341 -29.57 -34.08 -3.69
N LYS A 342 -29.09 -34.43 -2.49
CA LYS A 342 -29.59 -35.55 -1.67
C LYS A 342 -31.09 -35.53 -1.43
N ASN A 343 -31.70 -34.36 -1.29
CA ASN A 343 -33.14 -34.23 -1.05
C ASN A 343 -33.98 -34.50 -2.31
N LYS A 344 -33.36 -34.41 -3.49
CA LYS A 344 -34.02 -34.61 -4.79
C LYS A 344 -33.74 -36.00 -5.38
N TYR A 345 -32.56 -36.56 -5.09
CA TYR A 345 -32.10 -37.88 -5.51
C TYR A 345 -31.43 -38.58 -4.31
N PRO A 346 -32.20 -39.21 -3.41
CA PRO A 346 -31.70 -39.82 -2.18
C PRO A 346 -30.65 -40.92 -2.39
N GLU A 347 -30.68 -41.58 -3.54
CA GLU A 347 -29.76 -42.63 -3.97
C GLU A 347 -28.31 -42.16 -4.14
N LEU A 348 -28.06 -40.86 -4.28
CA LEU A 348 -26.70 -40.30 -4.39
C LEU A 348 -25.94 -40.26 -3.06
N GLY A 349 -26.61 -40.52 -1.93
CA GLY A 349 -26.04 -40.39 -0.58
C GLY A 349 -25.92 -41.69 0.21
N GLN A 350 -25.97 -42.86 -0.45
CA GLN A 350 -25.67 -44.17 0.17
C GLN A 350 -24.19 -44.53 0.06
#